data_AF-A0A7K1KC11-F1
#
_entry.id   AF-A0A7K1KC11-F1
#
_cell.length_a   1.000
_cell.length_b   1.000
_cell.length_c   1.000
_cell.angle_alpha   90.00
_cell.angle_beta   90.00
_cell.angle_gamma   90.00
#
_symmetry.space_group_name_H-M   'P 1'
#
loop_
_entity.id
_entity.type
_entity.pdbx_description
1 polymer ?
#
loop_
_entity_poly.entity_id
_entity_poly.type
_entity_poly.pdbx_seq_one_letter_code
_entity_poly.pdbx_strand_id
1 'polypeptide(L)'
;MRSRRAAAAALALALSGGAALSLWPPVAPIALADCTSGEEPDVYTTVCTPFLVPNSASPFTSIPGNPDIPAIDGIPCTGGNAGQCIGLAEDAEAQGPRPIPRSTISASP
;
A
#
# COMPACT_ATOMS: atom_id res chain seq x y z
N MET A 1 51.47 41.22 25.74
CA MET A 1 50.05 41.62 25.86
C MET A 1 49.22 41.41 24.59
N ARG A 2 49.79 41.48 23.37
CA ARG A 2 49.06 41.25 22.10
C ARG A 2 48.58 39.81 21.88
N SER A 3 49.37 38.81 22.30
CA SER A 3 49.03 37.38 22.16
C SER A 3 47.81 36.93 22.97
N ARG A 4 47.60 37.52 24.15
CA ARG A 4 46.43 37.22 25.01
C ARG A 4 45.11 37.73 24.42
N ARG A 5 45.16 38.84 23.66
CA ARG A 5 43.97 39.41 22.99
C ARG A 5 43.53 38.58 21.78
N ALA A 6 44.50 37.97 21.06
CA ALA A 6 44.21 37.09 19.94
C ALA A 6 43.55 35.77 20.39
N ALA A 7 44.01 35.19 21.50
CA ALA A 7 43.41 33.97 22.05
C ALA A 7 41.97 34.18 22.53
N ALA A 8 41.67 35.33 23.15
CA ALA A 8 40.32 35.66 23.60
C ALA A 8 39.34 35.88 22.43
N ALA A 9 39.80 36.48 21.32
CA ALA A 9 38.97 36.68 20.13
C ALA A 9 38.64 35.36 19.42
N ALA A 10 39.59 34.41 19.36
CA ALA A 10 39.36 33.10 18.75
C ALA A 10 38.34 32.25 19.53
N LEU A 11 38.33 32.34 20.86
CA LEU A 11 37.39 31.59 21.70
C LEU A 11 35.95 32.15 21.61
N ALA A 12 35.79 33.46 21.39
CA ALA A 12 34.48 34.09 21.26
C ALA A 12 33.73 33.71 19.97
N LEU A 13 34.44 33.43 18.86
CA LEU A 13 33.79 33.02 17.61
C LEU A 13 33.29 31.57 17.63
N ALA A 14 33.90 30.68 18.42
CA ALA A 14 33.54 29.26 18.43
C ALA A 14 32.17 28.95 19.08
N LEU A 15 31.66 29.84 19.94
CA LEU A 15 30.40 29.63 20.67
C LEU A 15 29.16 30.13 19.90
N SER A 16 29.34 30.87 18.80
CA SER A 16 28.24 31.42 18.00
C SER A 16 27.69 30.47 16.93
N GLY A 17 28.42 29.39 16.61
CA GLY A 17 28.01 28.42 15.58
C GLY A 17 26.88 27.48 16.01
N GLY A 18 26.70 27.25 17.33
CA GLY A 18 25.66 26.35 17.85
C GLY A 18 24.24 26.93 17.78
N ALA A 19 24.10 28.26 17.85
CA ALA A 19 22.79 28.92 17.89
C ALA A 19 22.16 29.10 16.49
N ALA A 20 22.92 28.89 15.41
CA ALA A 20 22.39 29.00 14.06
C ALA A 20 21.63 27.73 13.62
N LEU A 21 21.91 26.58 14.24
CA LEU A 21 21.22 25.31 13.93
C LEU A 21 19.87 25.15 14.63
N SER A 22 19.58 25.96 15.67
CA SER A 22 18.28 25.92 16.38
C SER A 22 17.16 26.68 15.69
N LEU A 23 17.45 27.37 14.57
CA LEU A 23 16.45 28.04 13.74
C LEU A 23 15.89 27.15 12.61
N TRP A 24 16.43 25.94 12.43
CA TRP A 24 15.76 24.98 11.56
C TRP A 24 14.51 24.47 12.28
N PRO A 25 13.30 24.57 11.68
CA PRO A 25 12.15 23.86 12.21
C PRO A 25 12.56 22.39 12.39
N PRO A 26 12.18 21.74 13.51
CA PRO A 26 12.40 20.31 13.64
C PRO A 26 11.66 19.65 12.49
N VAL A 27 12.40 19.15 11.50
CA VAL A 27 11.88 18.13 10.61
C VAL A 27 11.67 16.95 11.54
N ALA A 28 10.44 16.79 12.02
CA ALA A 28 10.04 15.55 12.66
C ALA A 28 10.42 14.44 11.67
N PRO A 29 11.08 13.36 12.11
CA PRO A 29 11.28 12.22 11.25
C PRO A 29 9.88 11.79 10.81
N ILE A 30 9.55 12.06 9.54
CA ILE A 30 8.46 11.35 8.90
C ILE A 30 8.88 9.89 8.98
N ALA A 31 8.12 9.09 9.72
CA ALA A 31 8.21 7.66 9.54
C ALA A 31 7.97 7.46 8.04
N LEU A 32 9.03 7.12 7.31
CA LEU A 32 8.89 6.68 5.94
C LEU A 32 8.07 5.41 6.08
N ALA A 33 6.77 5.50 5.82
CA ALA A 33 5.95 4.31 5.71
C ALA A 33 6.64 3.43 4.67
N ASP A 34 6.89 2.17 5.01
CA ASP A 34 7.52 1.20 4.09
C ASP A 34 6.70 1.07 2.78
N CYS A 35 5.42 1.43 2.84
CA CYS A 35 4.49 1.38 1.74
C CYS A 35 3.71 2.69 1.57
N THR A 36 3.18 2.89 0.36
CA THR A 36 2.32 4.05 0.07
C THR A 36 0.99 3.97 0.83
N SER A 37 0.29 5.10 0.93
CA SER A 37 -1.05 5.14 1.52
C SER A 37 -1.99 4.17 0.80
N GLY A 38 -2.58 3.23 1.54
CA GLY A 38 -3.46 2.20 0.97
C GLY A 38 -2.83 0.81 0.92
N GLU A 39 -1.56 0.66 1.34
CA GLU A 39 -0.82 -0.60 1.33
C GLU A 39 -0.14 -0.86 2.69
N GLU A 40 0.02 -2.13 3.05
CA GLU A 40 0.77 -2.61 4.21
C GLU A 40 1.97 -3.48 3.78
N PRO A 41 3.13 -3.33 4.44
CA PRO A 41 4.28 -4.19 4.20
C PRO A 41 4.01 -5.61 4.67
N ASP A 42 4.13 -6.58 3.77
CA ASP A 42 4.18 -8.00 4.14
C ASP A 42 5.53 -8.30 4.81
N VAL A 43 5.48 -8.68 6.09
CA VAL A 43 6.67 -8.96 6.92
C VAL A 43 7.53 -10.11 6.38
N TYR A 44 6.94 -11.03 5.63
CA TYR A 44 7.63 -12.22 5.11
C TYR A 44 8.13 -12.02 3.68
N THR A 45 7.39 -11.28 2.84
CA THR A 45 7.77 -11.07 1.43
C THR A 45 8.45 -9.73 1.17
N THR A 46 8.38 -8.78 2.10
CA THR A 46 8.84 -7.38 1.96
C THR A 46 8.17 -6.64 0.80
N VAL A 47 7.03 -7.14 0.33
CA VAL A 47 6.21 -6.52 -0.72
C VAL A 47 5.08 -5.72 -0.07
N CYS A 48 4.80 -4.54 -0.62
CA CYS A 48 3.64 -3.76 -0.22
C CYS A 48 2.37 -4.39 -0.78
N THR A 49 1.48 -4.79 0.11
CA THR A 49 0.20 -5.40 -0.25
C THR A 49 -0.93 -4.39 -0.03
N PRO A 50 -1.84 -4.21 -1.00
CA PRO A 50 -2.94 -3.28 -0.83
C PRO A 50 -3.92 -3.77 0.23
N PHE A 51 -4.42 -2.85 1.07
CA PHE A 51 -5.40 -3.17 2.13
C PHE A 51 -6.70 -3.74 1.56
N LEU A 52 -7.08 -3.29 0.37
CA LEU A 52 -8.26 -3.73 -0.35
C LEU A 52 -7.81 -4.09 -1.76
N VAL A 53 -8.28 -5.22 -2.27
CA VAL A 53 -8.04 -5.60 -3.67
C VAL A 53 -8.86 -4.66 -4.55
N PRO A 54 -8.25 -3.67 -5.23
CA PRO A 54 -8.99 -2.79 -6.11
C PRO A 54 -9.38 -3.66 -7.31
N ASN A 55 -10.67 -3.73 -7.64
CA ASN A 55 -11.21 -4.51 -8.76
C ASN A 55 -11.32 -6.02 -8.53
N SER A 56 -11.70 -6.48 -7.34
CA SER A 56 -12.27 -7.83 -7.21
C SER A 56 -13.58 -7.89 -7.98
N ALA A 57 -13.63 -8.70 -9.04
CA ALA A 57 -14.89 -8.98 -9.71
C ALA A 57 -15.79 -9.75 -8.72
N SER A 58 -16.94 -9.18 -8.38
CA SER A 58 -17.92 -9.91 -7.58
C SER A 58 -18.59 -10.97 -8.45
N PRO A 59 -18.71 -12.23 -8.00
CA PRO A 59 -19.46 -13.25 -8.73
C PRO A 59 -20.97 -13.01 -8.66
N PHE A 60 -21.42 -12.11 -7.78
CA PHE A 60 -22.84 -11.81 -7.57
C PHE A 60 -23.34 -10.74 -8.54
N THR A 61 -24.55 -10.98 -9.04
CA THR A 61 -25.33 -10.11 -9.92
C THR A 61 -26.74 -9.93 -9.36
N SER A 62 -27.47 -8.93 -9.84
CA SER A 62 -28.88 -8.73 -9.49
C SER A 62 -29.80 -9.55 -10.41
N ILE A 63 -30.91 -10.08 -9.89
CA ILE A 63 -31.89 -10.82 -10.70
C ILE A 63 -33.01 -9.93 -11.26
N PRO A 64 -33.52 -10.23 -12.47
CA PRO A 64 -34.72 -9.58 -13.00
C PRO A 64 -35.93 -9.79 -12.08
N GLY A 65 -36.61 -8.70 -11.74
CA GLY A 65 -37.81 -8.72 -10.89
C GLY A 65 -37.56 -8.50 -9.40
N ASN A 66 -36.33 -8.73 -8.92
CA ASN A 66 -35.92 -8.30 -7.58
C ASN A 66 -34.41 -8.01 -7.52
N PRO A 67 -33.98 -6.75 -7.70
CA PRO A 67 -32.58 -6.37 -7.71
C PRO A 67 -31.91 -6.42 -6.33
N ASP A 68 -32.70 -6.49 -5.26
CA ASP A 68 -32.20 -6.58 -3.88
C ASP A 68 -31.73 -8.00 -3.53
N ILE A 69 -32.04 -8.98 -4.38
CA ILE A 69 -31.58 -10.36 -4.20
C ILE A 69 -30.30 -10.59 -5.03
N PRO A 70 -29.17 -10.92 -4.36
CA PRO A 70 -27.97 -11.33 -5.06
C PRO A 70 -28.15 -12.69 -5.71
N ALA A 71 -27.50 -12.89 -6.84
CA ALA A 71 -27.59 -14.09 -7.65
C ALA A 71 -26.29 -14.41 -8.36
N ILE A 72 -26.01 -15.69 -8.56
CA ILE A 72 -24.90 -16.16 -9.40
C ILE A 72 -25.52 -16.96 -10.54
N ASP A 73 -25.13 -16.67 -11.78
CA ASP A 73 -25.67 -17.29 -12.99
C ASP A 73 -27.22 -17.33 -13.05
N GLY A 74 -27.87 -16.28 -12.54
CA GLY A 74 -29.33 -16.17 -12.51
C GLY A 74 -30.01 -16.99 -11.41
N ILE A 75 -29.25 -17.58 -10.47
CA ILE A 75 -29.77 -18.32 -9.32
C ILE A 75 -29.85 -17.39 -8.11
N PRO A 76 -31.06 -17.12 -7.57
CA PRO A 76 -31.21 -16.23 -6.43
C PRO A 76 -30.62 -16.86 -5.18
N CYS A 77 -29.70 -16.16 -4.51
CA CYS A 77 -29.00 -16.62 -3.31
C CYS A 77 -29.84 -16.41 -2.05
N THR A 78 -31.04 -16.96 -2.05
CA THR A 78 -32.00 -16.88 -0.94
C THR A 78 -32.45 -18.25 -0.50
N GLY A 79 -32.65 -18.44 0.81
CA GLY A 79 -33.25 -19.64 1.38
C GLY A 79 -32.55 -20.93 0.93
N GLY A 80 -33.29 -21.81 0.25
CA GLY A 80 -32.82 -23.13 -0.17
C GLY A 80 -31.68 -23.12 -1.20
N ASN A 81 -31.50 -22.02 -1.94
CA ASN A 81 -30.46 -21.90 -2.95
C ASN A 81 -29.14 -21.32 -2.39
N ALA A 82 -29.09 -20.96 -1.10
CA ALA A 82 -27.90 -20.39 -0.50
C ALA A 82 -26.69 -21.33 -0.61
N GLY A 83 -26.88 -22.63 -0.41
CA GLY A 83 -25.81 -23.63 -0.55
C GLY A 83 -25.28 -23.74 -1.99
N GLN A 84 -26.17 -23.62 -2.99
CA GLN A 84 -25.77 -23.62 -4.40
C GLN A 84 -24.98 -22.35 -4.75
N CYS A 85 -25.41 -21.20 -4.26
CA CYS A 85 -24.66 -19.95 -4.46
C CYS A 85 -23.29 -19.97 -3.80
N ILE A 86 -23.14 -20.59 -2.63
CA ILE A 86 -21.81 -20.73 -2.01
C ILE A 86 -20.91 -21.56 -2.93
N GLY A 87 -21.38 -22.72 -3.41
CA GLY A 87 -20.60 -23.54 -4.34
C GLY A 87 -20.19 -22.80 -5.62
N LEU A 88 -21.12 -22.06 -6.22
CA LEU A 88 -20.85 -21.30 -7.44
C LEU A 88 -19.93 -20.09 -7.21
N ALA A 89 -19.99 -19.45 -6.04
CA ALA A 89 -19.06 -18.38 -5.67
C ALA A 89 -17.64 -18.93 -5.57
N GLU A 90 -17.47 -20.03 -4.83
CA GLU A 90 -16.18 -20.69 -4.64
C GLU A 90 -15.59 -21.17 -5.98
N ASP A 91 -16.44 -21.72 -6.87
CA ASP A 91 -16.03 -22.09 -8.22
C ASP A 91 -15.52 -20.89 -9.02
N ALA A 92 -16.22 -19.75 -8.98
CA ALA A 92 -15.83 -18.52 -9.65
C ALA A 92 -14.51 -17.95 -9.11
N GLU A 93 -14.29 -18.05 -7.79
CA GLU A 93 -13.03 -17.67 -7.14
C GLU A 93 -11.88 -18.61 -7.53
N ALA A 94 -12.15 -19.91 -7.63
CA ALA A 94 -11.17 -20.93 -8.01
C ALA A 94 -10.67 -20.78 -9.46
N GLN A 95 -11.43 -20.17 -10.37
CA GLN A 95 -10.94 -19.87 -11.72
C GLN A 95 -9.76 -18.88 -11.71
N GLY A 96 -9.64 -18.04 -10.69
CA GLY A 96 -8.54 -17.10 -10.51
C GLY A 96 -8.34 -16.11 -11.68
N PRO A 97 -7.34 -15.22 -11.57
CA PRO A 97 -6.98 -14.35 -12.67
C PRO A 97 -6.46 -15.15 -13.86
N ARG A 98 -6.96 -14.86 -15.07
CA ARG A 98 -6.47 -15.50 -16.29
C ARG A 98 -4.95 -15.25 -16.41
N PRO A 99 -4.12 -16.29 -16.60
CA PRO A 99 -2.69 -16.10 -16.75
C PRO A 99 -2.42 -15.24 -17.98
N ILE A 100 -1.70 -14.14 -17.81
CA ILE A 100 -1.26 -13.28 -18.90
C ILE A 100 0.07 -13.85 -19.42
N PRO A 101 0.11 -14.45 -20.63
CA PRO A 101 1.35 -14.98 -21.16
C PRO A 101 2.32 -13.82 -21.46
N ARG A 102 3.45 -13.79 -20.75
CA ARG A 102 4.59 -12.91 -21.07
C ARG A 102 5.67 -13.75 -21.73
N SER A 103 5.67 -13.78 -23.06
CA SER A 103 6.74 -14.37 -23.85
C SER A 103 7.71 -13.26 -24.26
N THR A 104 8.72 -12.98 -23.44
CA THR A 104 9.86 -12.15 -23.88
C THR A 104 10.91 -13.05 -24.50
N ILE A 105 10.95 -13.11 -25.83
CA ILE A 105 12.10 -13.66 -26.55
C ILE A 105 13.18 -12.56 -26.52
N SER A 106 14.15 -12.68 -25.61
CA SER A 106 15.33 -11.81 -25.63
C SER A 106 16.33 -12.38 -26.64
N ALA A 107 16.29 -11.88 -27.87
CA ALA A 107 17.37 -12.08 -28.82
C ALA A 107 18.51 -11.12 -28.45
N SER A 108 19.52 -11.64 -27.74
CA SER A 108 20.78 -10.91 -27.58
C SER A 108 21.56 -11.04 -28.91
N PRO A 109 22.07 -9.94 -29.48
CA PRO A 109 22.89 -9.97 -30.70
C PRO A 109 24.24 -10.66 -30.48
#